data_AF-A0A842QG85-F1
#
_entry.id   AF-A0A842QG85-F1
#
_cell.length_a   1.000
_cell.length_b   1.000
_cell.length_c   1.000
_cell.angle_alpha   90.00
_cell.angle_beta   90.00
_cell.angle_gamma   90.00
#
_symmetry.space_group_name_H-M   'P 1'
#
loop_
_entity.id
_entity.type
_entity.pdbx_description
1 polymer ?
#
loop_
_entity_poly.entity_id
_entity_poly.type
_entity_poly.pdbx_seq_one_letter_code
_entity_poly.pdbx_strand_id
1 'polypeptide(L)'
;MPQNPSRVFASISPAEFFYRNRQMAGFGNPTQAVYSTVRELVENSLDSCEDARKRPEIKVEIDEAPSGIVTITVSDNGEGLPHAHVADSFGRVLYGSKYLSRQRRGTFGLGVTMAVLYGQITTETPVMIYTCTENDEAGRTYELLIDVEKNRPIIVSSNSVKRNKVGTSVRISMKGAVARAYDRVVDYLRLTSVSTPHSQIELVRDGEKQFAIHPSSDTLPTPPVSAKPHPHAADMELLRRLIKKCAQSPLQEFLRKSFQQVGRVTSSKIIEFLGMNPQREVGDFERSDISRLSTALQNFQGLGRPTIDSLSPIGEKPFMNAVLETYDAVDVGYAQKGPSEWGGHPFIVEGVIAIGGRLRKAKTPGLFRFTNRVPLLYDASEDVMTKSLNEVDWSRYGLTKSRKVGLFIHFCSTRVPYKAAGKQSVATEAEIESHLTLLYKELGRCLRRMTKVKKKRAQRIKEARSYSQQLALIAELGAELSEEDEVPSVHSLVEQLFEVNLDV
;
A
#
# COMPACT_ATOMS: atom_id res chain seq x y z
N MET A 1 -55.02 -24.48 -14.81
CA MET A 1 -53.73 -24.13 -15.44
C MET A 1 -53.04 -23.13 -14.52
N PRO A 2 -51.97 -23.50 -13.80
CA PRO A 2 -51.23 -22.50 -13.03
C PRO A 2 -50.52 -21.57 -14.01
N GLN A 3 -50.75 -20.26 -13.88
CA GLN A 3 -50.11 -19.24 -14.69
C GLN A 3 -48.59 -19.36 -14.50
N ASN A 4 -47.87 -19.61 -15.59
CA ASN A 4 -46.42 -19.53 -15.61
C ASN A 4 -46.02 -18.11 -15.13
N PRO A 5 -45.18 -17.96 -14.08
CA PRO A 5 -44.76 -16.64 -13.65
C PRO A 5 -44.04 -15.96 -14.82
N SER A 6 -44.62 -14.87 -15.32
CA SER A 6 -44.02 -14.08 -16.38
C SER A 6 -42.67 -13.57 -15.88
N ARG A 7 -41.60 -13.91 -16.60
CA ARG A 7 -40.25 -13.43 -16.26
C ARG A 7 -40.22 -11.91 -16.50
N VAL A 8 -40.15 -11.15 -15.42
CA VAL A 8 -39.95 -9.69 -15.47
C VAL A 8 -38.45 -9.42 -15.57
N PHE A 9 -38.03 -8.76 -16.65
CA PHE A 9 -36.66 -8.29 -16.83
C PHE A 9 -36.52 -6.88 -16.25
N ALA A 10 -35.53 -6.66 -15.39
CA ALA A 10 -35.23 -5.36 -14.79
C ALA A 10 -33.72 -5.12 -14.75
N SER A 11 -33.31 -3.86 -14.87
CA SER A 11 -31.94 -3.40 -14.65
C SER A 11 -31.81 -2.77 -13.28
N ILE A 12 -30.70 -3.01 -12.60
CA ILE A 12 -30.38 -2.38 -11.30
C ILE A 12 -29.22 -1.40 -11.44
N SER A 13 -29.23 -0.35 -10.63
CA SER A 13 -28.15 0.63 -10.60
C SER A 13 -26.87 0.04 -9.96
N PRO A 14 -25.68 0.64 -10.17
CA PRO A 14 -24.48 0.23 -9.45
C PRO A 14 -24.64 0.32 -7.92
N ALA A 15 -25.26 1.39 -7.42
CA ALA A 15 -25.51 1.56 -5.99
C ALA A 15 -26.45 0.47 -5.46
N GLU A 16 -27.49 0.13 -6.23
CA GLU A 16 -28.43 -0.94 -5.88
C GLU A 16 -27.77 -2.33 -5.92
N PHE A 17 -26.89 -2.58 -6.88
CA PHE A 17 -26.11 -3.82 -6.95
C PHE A 17 -25.27 -4.00 -5.69
N PHE A 18 -24.54 -2.97 -5.27
CA PHE A 18 -23.70 -3.06 -4.08
C PHE A 18 -24.48 -3.01 -2.77
N TYR A 19 -25.64 -2.35 -2.75
CA TYR A 19 -26.61 -2.46 -1.66
C TYR A 19 -26.99 -3.94 -1.42
N ARG A 20 -27.35 -4.66 -2.50
CA ARG A 20 -27.68 -6.08 -2.43
C ARG A 20 -26.47 -6.98 -2.15
N ASN A 21 -25.26 -6.54 -2.53
CA ASN A 21 -24.02 -7.34 -2.47
C ASN A 21 -22.92 -6.71 -1.58
N ARG A 22 -23.29 -6.11 -0.45
CA ARG A 22 -22.36 -5.37 0.45
C ARG A 22 -21.11 -6.16 0.88
N GLN A 23 -21.21 -7.48 0.94
CA GLN A 23 -20.09 -8.38 1.24
C GLN A 23 -18.94 -8.28 0.23
N MET A 24 -19.23 -8.00 -1.04
CA MET A 24 -18.20 -7.88 -2.09
C MET A 24 -17.29 -6.66 -1.89
N ALA A 25 -17.79 -5.62 -1.23
CA ALA A 25 -17.04 -4.40 -0.95
C ALA A 25 -16.40 -4.38 0.46
N GLY A 26 -16.46 -5.49 1.21
CA GLY A 26 -15.91 -5.56 2.57
C GLY A 26 -16.82 -4.97 3.65
N PHE A 27 -18.13 -4.88 3.39
CA PHE A 27 -19.17 -4.45 4.34
C PHE A 27 -20.13 -5.60 4.70
N GLY A 28 -19.61 -6.83 4.75
CA GLY A 28 -20.40 -8.02 5.02
C GLY A 28 -20.88 -8.14 6.47
N ASN A 29 -20.10 -7.61 7.42
CA ASN A 29 -20.43 -7.64 8.85
C ASN A 29 -19.99 -6.34 9.57
N PRO A 30 -20.54 -6.03 10.76
CA PRO A 30 -20.26 -4.77 11.47
C PRO A 30 -18.80 -4.56 11.87
N THR A 31 -18.06 -5.63 12.15
CA THR A 31 -16.63 -5.54 12.50
C THR A 31 -15.80 -5.14 11.28
N GLN A 32 -16.05 -5.80 10.14
CA GLN A 32 -15.37 -5.50 8.89
C GLN A 32 -15.77 -4.12 8.33
N ALA A 33 -17.02 -3.69 8.54
CA ALA A 33 -17.49 -2.38 8.10
C ALA A 33 -16.74 -1.23 8.78
N VAL A 34 -16.50 -1.31 10.10
CA VAL A 34 -15.69 -0.32 10.84
C VAL A 34 -14.27 -0.26 10.26
N TYR A 35 -13.62 -1.42 10.11
CA TYR A 35 -12.27 -1.50 9.54
C TYR A 35 -12.20 -0.94 8.11
N SER A 36 -13.10 -1.36 7.22
CA SER A 36 -13.16 -0.94 5.82
C SER A 36 -13.40 0.57 5.72
N THR A 37 -14.24 1.14 6.58
CA THR A 37 -14.50 2.59 6.59
C THR A 37 -13.25 3.38 6.96
N VAL A 38 -12.57 3.01 8.05
CA VAL A 38 -11.31 3.66 8.44
C VAL A 38 -10.27 3.52 7.32
N ARG A 39 -10.14 2.32 6.75
CA ARG A 39 -9.21 2.06 5.64
C ARG A 39 -9.46 3.01 4.47
N GLU A 40 -10.67 3.04 3.92
CA GLU A 40 -11.00 3.80 2.72
C GLU A 40 -10.89 5.32 2.93
N LEU A 41 -11.26 5.82 4.12
CA LEU A 41 -11.11 7.24 4.43
C LEU A 41 -9.63 7.63 4.57
N VAL A 42 -8.84 6.85 5.31
CA VAL A 42 -7.39 7.10 5.49
C VAL A 42 -6.64 7.01 4.14
N GLU A 43 -6.96 6.04 3.29
CA GLU A 43 -6.35 5.92 1.95
C GLU A 43 -6.59 7.17 1.10
N ASN A 44 -7.82 7.69 1.10
CA ASN A 44 -8.15 8.90 0.33
C ASN A 44 -7.51 10.16 0.91
N SER A 45 -7.45 10.29 2.24
CA SER A 45 -6.75 11.38 2.92
C SER A 45 -5.25 11.37 2.58
N LEU A 46 -4.59 10.20 2.61
CA LEU A 46 -3.19 10.07 2.22
C LEU A 46 -2.96 10.43 0.74
N ASP A 47 -3.80 9.92 -0.16
CA ASP A 47 -3.73 10.26 -1.59
C ASP A 47 -3.86 11.80 -1.79
N SER A 48 -4.78 12.46 -1.08
CA SER A 48 -5.02 13.92 -1.17
C SER A 48 -3.83 14.73 -0.65
N CYS A 49 -3.25 14.36 0.48
CA CYS A 49 -2.06 15.03 1.02
C CYS A 49 -0.84 14.85 0.11
N GLU A 50 -0.60 13.64 -0.40
CA GLU A 50 0.52 13.35 -1.30
C GLU A 50 0.38 14.09 -2.65
N ASP A 51 -0.86 14.20 -3.18
CA ASP A 51 -1.16 14.98 -4.39
C ASP A 51 -0.92 16.48 -4.19
N ALA A 52 -1.28 17.00 -3.01
CA ALA A 52 -0.97 18.37 -2.59
C ALA A 52 0.52 18.62 -2.29
N ARG A 53 1.38 17.59 -2.38
CA ARG A 53 2.79 17.65 -1.96
C ARG A 53 2.98 18.09 -0.51
N LYS A 54 2.02 17.76 0.37
CA LYS A 54 2.05 18.04 1.81
C LYS A 54 2.33 16.76 2.59
N ARG A 55 2.92 16.92 3.77
CA ARG A 55 3.04 15.79 4.71
C ARG A 55 1.67 15.50 5.30
N PRO A 56 1.17 14.25 5.20
CA PRO A 56 -0.14 13.93 5.72
C PRO A 56 -0.19 14.07 7.23
N GLU A 57 -1.12 14.88 7.72
CA GLU A 57 -1.56 14.90 9.11
C GLU A 57 -2.98 14.35 9.16
N ILE A 58 -3.12 13.10 9.62
CA ILE A 58 -4.40 12.41 9.63
C ILE A 58 -4.85 12.18 11.06
N LYS A 59 -6.06 12.63 11.36
CA LYS A 59 -6.76 12.33 12.62
C LYS A 59 -7.92 11.40 12.35
N VAL A 60 -7.92 10.25 13.01
CA VAL A 60 -9.00 9.25 13.00
C VAL A 60 -9.69 9.29 14.37
N GLU A 61 -10.98 9.56 14.37
CA GLU A 61 -11.82 9.58 15.58
C GLU A 61 -12.91 8.51 15.46
N ILE A 62 -13.04 7.68 16.49
CA ILE A 62 -14.05 6.62 16.55
C ILE A 62 -14.81 6.76 17.86
N ASP A 63 -16.09 7.12 17.78
CA ASP A 63 -16.96 7.27 18.93
C ASP A 63 -18.06 6.19 18.89
N GLU A 64 -18.21 5.41 19.96
CA GLU A 64 -19.19 4.33 20.08
C GLU A 64 -20.33 4.74 21.02
N ALA A 65 -21.54 4.88 20.47
CA ALA A 65 -22.73 5.14 21.26
C ALA A 65 -23.27 3.82 21.89
N PRO A 66 -23.94 3.88 23.06
CA PRO A 66 -24.56 2.71 23.68
C PRO A 66 -25.57 1.95 22.79
N SER A 67 -26.12 2.63 21.78
CA SER A 67 -27.03 2.05 20.79
C SER A 67 -26.35 1.10 19.79
N GLY A 68 -25.01 0.96 19.84
CA GLY A 68 -24.22 0.21 18.85
C GLY A 68 -23.99 0.99 17.55
N ILE A 69 -24.36 2.27 17.52
CA ILE A 69 -24.00 3.19 16.44
C ILE A 69 -22.59 3.70 16.71
N VAL A 70 -21.74 3.59 15.68
CA VAL A 70 -20.37 4.07 15.68
C VAL A 70 -20.28 5.25 14.75
N THR A 71 -19.67 6.33 15.23
CA THR A 71 -19.34 7.50 14.42
C THR A 71 -17.85 7.48 14.12
N ILE A 72 -17.49 7.41 12.84
CA ILE A 72 -16.10 7.44 12.38
C ILE A 72 -15.88 8.78 11.70
N THR A 73 -14.95 9.58 12.23
CA THR A 73 -14.51 10.84 11.61
C THR A 73 -13.06 10.71 11.19
N VAL A 74 -12.74 11.00 9.93
CA VAL A 74 -11.34 11.11 9.46
C VAL A 74 -11.13 12.51 8.92
N SER A 75 -10.08 13.18 9.40
CA SER A 75 -9.71 14.53 9.00
C SER A 75 -8.27 14.57 8.49
N ASP A 76 -8.04 15.37 7.45
CA ASP A 76 -6.72 15.56 6.84
C ASP A 76 -6.40 17.04 6.57
N ASN A 77 -5.12 17.29 6.25
CA ASN A 77 -4.57 18.56 5.81
C ASN A 77 -4.28 18.57 4.29
N GLY A 78 -5.05 17.80 3.50
CA GLY A 78 -4.87 17.65 2.06
C GLY A 78 -5.22 18.91 1.24
N GLU A 79 -5.48 18.74 -0.05
CA GLU A 79 -5.87 19.86 -0.95
C GLU A 79 -7.33 20.32 -0.77
N GLY A 80 -8.15 19.53 -0.06
CA GLY A 80 -9.60 19.69 -0.03
C GLY A 80 -10.27 19.17 -1.32
N LEU A 81 -11.59 19.24 -1.38
CA LEU A 81 -12.36 18.99 -2.60
C LEU A 81 -13.04 20.26 -3.10
N PRO A 82 -12.92 20.60 -4.40
CA PRO A 82 -13.71 21.66 -5.01
C PRO A 82 -15.20 21.39 -4.83
N HIS A 83 -15.95 22.41 -4.42
CA HIS A 83 -17.37 22.30 -4.06
C HIS A 83 -18.23 21.65 -5.16
N ALA A 84 -17.92 21.87 -6.43
CA ALA A 84 -18.64 21.28 -7.56
C ALA A 84 -18.55 19.75 -7.64
N HIS A 85 -17.50 19.15 -7.05
CA HIS A 85 -17.24 17.71 -7.13
C HIS A 85 -17.56 16.95 -5.84
N VAL A 86 -17.90 17.63 -4.74
CA VAL A 86 -18.13 17.00 -3.43
C VAL A 86 -19.26 15.98 -3.51
N ALA A 87 -20.43 16.39 -4.02
CA ALA A 87 -21.60 15.52 -4.06
C ALA A 87 -21.34 14.23 -4.86
N ASP A 88 -20.76 14.35 -6.05
CA ASP A 88 -20.48 13.19 -6.91
C ASP A 88 -19.35 12.31 -6.37
N SER A 89 -18.34 12.88 -5.70
CA SER A 89 -17.22 12.11 -5.14
C SER A 89 -17.63 11.19 -4.00
N PHE A 90 -18.65 11.57 -3.24
CA PHE A 90 -19.13 10.79 -2.09
C PHE A 90 -20.44 10.04 -2.35
N GLY A 91 -21.27 10.50 -3.29
CA GLY A 91 -22.62 9.96 -3.50
C GLY A 91 -22.91 9.37 -4.88
N ARG A 92 -21.90 9.21 -5.76
CA ARG A 92 -22.04 8.47 -7.02
C ARG A 92 -21.05 7.31 -7.09
N VAL A 93 -21.58 6.09 -7.13
CA VAL A 93 -20.77 4.87 -7.25
C VAL A 93 -20.08 4.82 -8.62
N LEU A 94 -18.79 4.43 -8.65
CA LEU A 94 -17.92 4.43 -9.84
C LEU A 94 -17.68 5.84 -10.42
N TYR A 95 -17.73 6.87 -9.57
CA TYR A 95 -17.26 8.20 -9.91
C TYR A 95 -15.88 8.43 -9.30
N GLY A 96 -14.97 9.03 -10.09
CA GLY A 96 -13.66 9.37 -9.57
C GLY A 96 -12.71 9.87 -10.65
N SER A 97 -11.64 10.53 -10.21
CA SER A 97 -10.54 11.02 -11.06
C SER A 97 -9.49 9.95 -11.36
N LYS A 98 -9.69 8.70 -10.88
CA LYS A 98 -8.63 7.67 -10.74
C LYS A 98 -8.49 6.72 -11.96
N TYR A 99 -8.81 7.14 -13.18
CA TYR A 99 -8.81 6.29 -14.39
C TYR A 99 -7.53 6.30 -15.23
N LEU A 100 -6.51 7.07 -14.84
CA LEU A 100 -5.23 7.13 -15.53
C LEU A 100 -4.29 6.02 -15.05
N SER A 101 -3.47 5.48 -15.97
CA SER A 101 -2.47 4.44 -15.68
C SER A 101 -1.28 5.00 -14.88
N ARG A 102 -1.49 5.18 -13.57
CA ARG A 102 -0.47 5.54 -12.57
C ARG A 102 -0.76 4.81 -11.26
N GLN A 103 0.26 4.56 -10.46
CA GLN A 103 0.08 3.98 -9.13
C GLN A 103 -0.82 4.85 -8.25
N ARG A 104 -1.77 4.22 -7.56
CA ARG A 104 -2.64 4.81 -6.52
C ARG A 104 -3.01 3.76 -5.47
N ARG A 105 -3.40 4.21 -4.28
CA ARG A 105 -3.97 3.36 -3.21
C ARG A 105 -5.36 2.87 -3.61
N GLY A 106 -6.25 3.80 -3.96
CA GLY A 106 -7.61 3.54 -4.47
C GLY A 106 -7.67 3.33 -5.99
N THR A 107 -8.55 2.43 -6.47
CA THR A 107 -8.58 1.98 -7.88
C THR A 107 -9.95 2.10 -8.58
N PHE A 108 -11.07 2.16 -7.85
CA PHE A 108 -12.42 1.99 -8.44
C PHE A 108 -13.44 3.09 -8.13
N GLY A 109 -13.07 4.16 -7.40
CA GLY A 109 -14.04 5.20 -7.01
C GLY A 109 -15.27 4.62 -6.29
N LEU A 110 -15.06 3.53 -5.54
CA LEU A 110 -16.11 2.72 -4.91
C LEU A 110 -16.04 2.82 -3.37
N GLY A 111 -14.83 2.86 -2.81
CA GLY A 111 -14.60 2.60 -1.40
C GLY A 111 -15.34 3.52 -0.44
N VAL A 112 -15.14 4.83 -0.55
CA VAL A 112 -15.81 5.80 0.34
C VAL A 112 -17.32 5.81 0.13
N THR A 113 -17.79 5.71 -1.11
CA THR A 113 -19.23 5.63 -1.41
C THR A 113 -19.87 4.41 -0.78
N MET A 114 -19.15 3.28 -0.68
CA MET A 114 -19.65 2.09 0.02
C MET A 114 -19.74 2.29 1.53
N ALA A 115 -18.82 3.04 2.14
CA ALA A 115 -18.92 3.41 3.55
C ALA A 115 -20.13 4.34 3.79
N VAL A 116 -20.36 5.30 2.90
CA VAL A 116 -21.54 6.20 2.95
C VAL A 116 -22.83 5.41 2.80
N LEU A 117 -22.93 4.52 1.80
CA LEU A 117 -24.07 3.65 1.59
C LEU A 117 -24.34 2.80 2.84
N TYR A 118 -23.31 2.12 3.37
CA TYR A 118 -23.47 1.29 4.56
C TYR A 118 -23.94 2.09 5.78
N GLY A 119 -23.39 3.30 6.00
CA GLY A 119 -23.87 4.22 7.03
C GLY A 119 -25.34 4.54 6.86
N GLN A 120 -25.72 5.11 5.71
CA GLN A 120 -27.10 5.47 5.38
C GLN A 120 -28.08 4.29 5.58
N ILE A 121 -27.75 3.09 5.14
CA ILE A 121 -28.65 1.93 5.26
C ILE A 121 -28.81 1.49 6.73
N THR A 122 -27.77 1.67 7.55
CA THR A 122 -27.77 1.13 8.91
C THR A 122 -28.28 2.12 9.96
N THR A 123 -28.18 3.42 9.71
CA THR A 123 -28.54 4.48 10.65
C THR A 123 -29.50 5.53 10.08
N GLU A 124 -29.78 5.52 8.77
CA GLU A 124 -30.58 6.54 8.07
C GLU A 124 -30.06 7.97 8.23
N THR A 125 -28.78 8.13 8.58
CA THR A 125 -28.14 9.43 8.75
C THR A 125 -27.31 9.82 7.52
N PRO A 126 -27.29 11.11 7.13
CA PRO A 126 -26.42 11.58 6.06
C PRO A 126 -24.94 11.47 6.46
N VAL A 127 -24.06 11.36 5.45
CA VAL A 127 -22.63 11.60 5.67
C VAL A 127 -22.41 13.10 5.83
N MET A 128 -21.59 13.48 6.82
CA MET A 128 -21.15 14.85 7.03
C MET A 128 -19.78 15.03 6.40
N ILE A 129 -19.64 16.03 5.52
CA ILE A 129 -18.35 16.36 4.91
C ILE A 129 -18.06 17.82 5.14
N TYR A 130 -16.91 18.12 5.71
CA TYR A 130 -16.31 19.44 5.69
C TYR A 130 -15.17 19.45 4.67
N THR A 131 -15.07 20.50 3.87
CA THR A 131 -13.96 20.69 2.94
C THR A 131 -13.63 22.17 2.75
N CYS A 132 -12.34 22.46 2.62
CA CYS A 132 -11.82 23.77 2.25
C CYS A 132 -10.58 23.57 1.37
N THR A 133 -10.55 24.19 0.21
CA THR A 133 -9.38 24.26 -0.67
C THR A 133 -8.58 25.54 -0.39
N GLU A 134 -7.37 25.66 -0.94
CA GLU A 134 -6.53 26.86 -0.80
C GLU A 134 -7.15 28.11 -1.45
N ASN A 135 -8.00 27.92 -2.46
CA ASN A 135 -8.62 29.00 -3.22
C ASN A 135 -10.01 29.40 -2.66
N ASP A 136 -10.50 28.70 -1.63
CA ASP A 136 -11.81 28.98 -1.07
C ASP A 136 -11.73 30.14 -0.06
N GLU A 137 -12.65 31.10 -0.16
CA GLU A 137 -12.78 32.20 0.82
C GLU A 137 -13.23 31.69 2.20
N ALA A 138 -14.00 30.60 2.23
CA ALA A 138 -14.48 29.94 3.43
C ALA A 138 -14.75 28.45 3.16
N GLY A 139 -14.50 27.61 4.16
CA GLY A 139 -14.84 26.19 4.09
C GLY A 139 -16.35 25.94 4.04
N ARG A 140 -16.76 24.76 3.58
CA ARG A 140 -18.18 24.37 3.55
C ARG A 140 -18.42 23.02 4.21
N THR A 141 -19.58 22.87 4.83
CA THR A 141 -20.11 21.60 5.31
C THR A 141 -21.25 21.12 4.42
N TYR A 142 -21.29 19.81 4.17
CA TYR A 142 -22.30 19.13 3.38
C TYR A 142 -22.89 17.98 4.18
N GLU A 143 -24.20 17.82 4.07
CA GLU A 143 -24.94 16.63 4.45
C GLU A 143 -25.41 15.93 3.19
N LEU A 144 -24.93 14.71 2.95
CA LEU A 144 -25.25 13.96 1.74
C LEU A 144 -25.91 12.62 2.05
N LEU A 145 -26.89 12.27 1.22
CA LEU A 145 -27.46 10.94 1.08
C LEU A 145 -27.23 10.45 -0.36
N ILE A 146 -27.49 9.18 -0.59
CA ILE A 146 -27.40 8.53 -1.90
C ILE A 146 -28.79 8.02 -2.29
N ASP A 147 -29.26 8.45 -3.45
CA ASP A 147 -30.36 7.80 -4.15
C ASP A 147 -29.84 6.47 -4.72
N VAL A 148 -30.18 5.37 -4.04
CA VAL A 148 -29.71 4.03 -4.39
C VAL A 148 -30.26 3.57 -5.74
N GLU A 149 -31.50 3.91 -6.07
CA GLU A 149 -32.13 3.52 -7.34
C GLU A 149 -31.51 4.26 -8.53
N LYS A 150 -31.24 5.56 -8.37
CA LYS A 150 -30.70 6.39 -9.47
C LYS A 150 -29.18 6.48 -9.49
N ASN A 151 -28.49 5.99 -8.44
CA ASN A 151 -27.05 6.18 -8.22
C ASN A 151 -26.64 7.66 -8.31
N ARG A 152 -27.32 8.51 -7.54
CA ARG A 152 -27.07 9.96 -7.53
C ARG A 152 -26.99 10.49 -6.10
N PRO A 153 -26.15 11.50 -5.84
CA PRO A 153 -26.14 12.16 -4.54
C PRO A 153 -27.42 12.98 -4.33
N ILE A 154 -27.88 13.01 -3.09
CA ILE A 154 -28.92 13.90 -2.59
C ILE A 154 -28.27 14.82 -1.57
N ILE A 155 -28.24 16.13 -1.85
CA ILE A 155 -27.73 17.13 -0.93
C ILE A 155 -28.86 17.51 0.04
N VAL A 156 -28.70 17.16 1.31
CA VAL A 156 -29.66 17.50 2.38
C VAL A 156 -29.41 18.93 2.84
N SER A 157 -28.15 19.29 3.07
CA SER A 157 -27.75 20.66 3.40
C SER A 157 -26.33 20.97 2.91
N SER A 158 -26.07 22.26 2.69
CA SER A 158 -24.75 22.79 2.29
C SER A 158 -24.58 24.18 2.91
N ASN A 159 -23.73 24.30 3.93
CA ASN A 159 -23.55 25.53 4.69
C ASN A 159 -22.10 26.03 4.62
N SER A 160 -21.92 27.35 4.52
CA SER A 160 -20.59 27.97 4.64
C SER A 160 -20.17 28.06 6.11
N VAL A 161 -18.90 27.78 6.41
CA VAL A 161 -18.36 27.75 7.77
C VAL A 161 -17.05 28.55 7.81
N LYS A 162 -16.86 29.36 8.85
CA LYS A 162 -15.63 30.16 9.09
C LYS A 162 -14.36 29.34 9.41
N ARG A 163 -14.42 28.01 9.28
CA ARG A 163 -13.25 27.16 9.46
C ARG A 163 -12.46 27.28 8.15
N ASN A 164 -11.27 27.87 8.24
CA ASN A 164 -10.42 28.17 7.07
C ASN A 164 -9.19 27.24 6.99
N LYS A 165 -9.21 26.11 7.72
CA LYS A 165 -8.14 25.12 7.59
C LYS A 165 -8.40 24.30 6.33
N VAL A 166 -7.44 24.35 5.41
CA VAL A 166 -7.41 23.58 4.16
C VAL A 166 -7.36 22.10 4.48
N GLY A 167 -8.13 21.30 3.73
CA GLY A 167 -8.25 19.86 3.90
C GLY A 167 -9.70 19.39 3.95
N THR A 168 -9.87 18.09 4.19
CA THR A 168 -11.19 17.44 4.23
C THR A 168 -11.42 16.77 5.58
N SER A 169 -12.67 16.76 6.05
CA SER A 169 -13.09 15.96 7.19
C SER A 169 -14.39 15.25 6.84
N VAL A 170 -14.40 13.93 6.98
CA VAL A 170 -15.55 13.09 6.62
C VAL A 170 -15.99 12.34 7.86
N ARG A 171 -17.27 12.47 8.20
CA ARG A 171 -17.89 11.78 9.34
C ARG A 171 -19.06 10.92 8.86
N ILE A 172 -18.97 9.62 9.18
CA ILE A 172 -19.98 8.62 8.83
C ILE A 172 -20.44 7.94 10.12
N SER A 173 -21.75 7.92 10.34
CA SER A 173 -22.39 7.13 11.39
C SER A 173 -22.90 5.81 10.81
N MET A 174 -22.66 4.69 11.51
CA MET A 174 -23.06 3.36 11.04
C MET A 174 -23.22 2.36 12.19
N LYS A 175 -23.94 1.26 11.95
CA LYS A 175 -23.91 0.10 12.87
C LYS A 175 -22.56 -0.61 12.78
N GLY A 176 -21.82 -0.64 13.88
CA GLY A 176 -20.46 -1.17 13.96
C GLY A 176 -20.23 -2.02 15.21
N ALA A 177 -19.07 -2.69 15.27
CA ALA A 177 -18.63 -3.37 16.48
C ALA A 177 -17.17 -3.03 16.75
N VAL A 178 -16.93 -1.90 17.44
CA VAL A 178 -15.58 -1.31 17.61
C VAL A 178 -14.70 -2.25 18.39
N ALA A 179 -15.17 -2.79 19.52
CA ALA A 179 -14.37 -3.69 20.37
C ALA A 179 -13.72 -4.86 19.61
N ARG A 180 -14.41 -5.41 18.61
CA ARG A 180 -13.89 -6.51 17.76
C ARG A 180 -13.00 -6.02 16.61
N ALA A 181 -13.21 -4.80 16.13
CA ALA A 181 -12.47 -4.21 15.02
C ALA A 181 -11.21 -3.46 15.48
N TYR A 182 -11.16 -3.07 16.75
CA TYR A 182 -10.19 -2.11 17.28
C TYR A 182 -8.74 -2.52 17.03
N ASP A 183 -8.35 -3.74 17.41
CA ASP A 183 -6.98 -4.22 17.19
C ASP A 183 -6.60 -4.21 15.71
N ARG A 184 -7.55 -4.52 14.81
CA ARG A 184 -7.32 -4.47 13.36
C ARG A 184 -7.19 -3.06 12.83
N VAL A 185 -7.94 -2.10 13.39
CA VAL A 185 -7.79 -0.68 13.07
C VAL A 185 -6.42 -0.17 13.54
N VAL A 186 -6.02 -0.50 14.78
CA VAL A 186 -4.72 -0.13 15.32
C VAL A 186 -3.58 -0.72 14.49
N ASP A 187 -3.65 -2.01 14.16
CA ASP A 187 -2.67 -2.68 13.29
C ASP A 187 -2.60 -2.02 11.92
N TYR A 188 -3.75 -1.68 11.33
CA TYR A 188 -3.79 -1.00 10.05
C TYR A 188 -3.12 0.37 10.11
N LEU A 189 -3.45 1.21 11.09
CA LEU A 189 -2.85 2.55 11.22
C LEU A 189 -1.33 2.46 11.47
N ARG A 190 -0.86 1.51 12.28
CA ARG A 190 0.57 1.24 12.50
C ARG A 190 1.28 0.72 11.25
N LEU A 191 0.63 -0.13 10.46
CA LEU A 191 1.23 -0.59 9.20
C LEU A 191 1.19 0.52 8.15
N THR A 192 0.17 1.37 8.17
CA THR A 192 0.06 2.52 7.28
C THR A 192 1.21 3.50 7.52
N SER A 193 1.62 3.74 8.78
CA SER A 193 2.81 4.56 9.08
C SER A 193 4.11 3.94 8.55
N VAL A 194 4.23 2.61 8.51
CA VAL A 194 5.37 1.92 7.88
C VAL A 194 5.38 2.12 6.36
N SER A 195 4.22 1.99 5.72
CA SER A 195 4.09 2.20 4.27
C SER A 195 4.11 3.67 3.84
N THR A 196 3.91 4.58 4.80
CA THR A 196 3.86 6.03 4.59
C THR A 196 4.68 6.74 5.68
N PRO A 197 6.03 6.58 5.66
CA PRO A 197 6.91 7.02 6.75
C PRO A 197 6.86 8.52 7.07
N HIS A 198 6.40 9.33 6.11
CA HIS A 198 6.31 10.79 6.20
C HIS A 198 4.97 11.30 6.72
N SER A 199 4.07 10.40 7.14
CA SER A 199 2.75 10.74 7.66
C SER A 199 2.73 10.78 9.19
N GLN A 200 1.94 11.70 9.73
CA GLN A 200 1.51 11.71 11.13
C GLN A 200 0.09 11.15 11.20
N ILE A 201 -0.12 10.15 12.05
CA ILE A 201 -1.42 9.50 12.22
C ILE A 201 -1.79 9.50 13.70
N GLU A 202 -2.94 10.09 14.02
CA GLU A 202 -3.50 10.14 15.37
C GLU A 202 -4.81 9.35 15.44
N LEU A 203 -4.94 8.49 16.46
CA LEU A 203 -6.18 7.80 16.77
C LEU A 203 -6.76 8.34 18.08
N VAL A 204 -8.00 8.82 18.01
CA VAL A 204 -8.83 9.22 19.14
C VAL A 204 -10.02 8.27 19.22
N ARG A 205 -10.35 7.82 20.42
CA ARG A 205 -11.51 6.97 20.67
C ARG A 205 -12.31 7.54 21.83
N ASP A 206 -13.60 7.74 21.64
CA ASP A 206 -14.53 8.23 22.66
C ASP A 206 -14.02 9.54 23.32
N GLY A 207 -13.45 10.44 22.51
CA GLY A 207 -12.82 11.69 22.96
C GLY A 207 -11.41 11.57 23.56
N GLU A 208 -10.91 10.35 23.82
CA GLU A 208 -9.59 10.12 24.41
C GLU A 208 -8.53 9.74 23.37
N LYS A 209 -7.38 10.41 23.43
CA LYS A 209 -6.24 10.10 22.56
C LYS A 209 -5.66 8.74 22.90
N GLN A 210 -5.70 7.82 21.94
CA GLN A 210 -5.19 6.45 22.11
C GLN A 210 -3.70 6.39 21.79
N PHE A 211 -3.32 6.91 20.62
CA PHE A 211 -1.92 7.08 20.25
C PHE A 211 -1.76 8.13 19.14
N ALA A 212 -0.54 8.63 18.99
CA ALA A 212 -0.08 9.33 17.80
C ALA A 212 1.21 8.67 17.29
N ILE A 213 1.28 8.42 15.99
CA ILE A 213 2.50 7.98 15.32
C ILE A 213 3.05 9.20 14.60
N HIS A 214 4.27 9.59 14.96
CA HIS A 214 4.98 10.67 14.32
C HIS A 214 5.72 10.18 13.07
N PRO A 215 6.03 11.08 12.11
CA PRO A 215 6.78 10.70 10.92
C PRO A 215 8.18 10.17 11.26
N SER A 216 8.57 9.05 10.66
CA SER A 216 9.91 8.47 10.72
C SER A 216 10.80 8.88 9.53
N SER A 217 10.27 9.70 8.62
CA SER A 217 10.99 10.24 7.49
C SER A 217 10.46 11.61 7.09
N ASP A 218 11.40 12.50 6.76
CA ASP A 218 11.10 13.82 6.24
C ASP A 218 10.87 13.86 4.73
N THR A 219 11.12 12.74 4.05
CA THR A 219 11.18 12.68 2.59
C THR A 219 9.80 12.36 2.01
N LEU A 220 9.26 13.29 1.21
CA LEU A 220 8.07 13.01 0.42
C LEU A 220 8.41 12.09 -0.77
N PRO A 221 7.54 11.13 -1.08
CA PRO A 221 7.74 10.24 -2.21
C PRO A 221 7.68 11.00 -3.55
N THR A 222 8.33 10.49 -4.59
CA THR A 222 8.18 11.02 -5.94
C THR A 222 6.76 10.74 -6.46
N PRO A 223 6.03 11.74 -6.96
CA PRO A 223 4.65 11.53 -7.39
C PRO A 223 4.64 10.68 -8.67
N PRO A 224 3.78 9.65 -8.78
CA PRO A 224 3.72 8.83 -9.98
C PRO A 224 3.13 9.62 -11.15
N VAL A 225 3.80 9.56 -12.29
CA VAL A 225 3.40 10.24 -13.54
C VAL A 225 2.53 9.30 -14.38
N SER A 226 1.52 9.85 -15.05
CA SER A 226 0.71 9.05 -15.97
C SER A 226 1.57 8.59 -17.14
N ALA A 227 1.66 7.27 -17.36
CA ALA A 227 2.38 6.69 -18.49
C ALA A 227 1.42 6.12 -19.54
N LYS A 228 1.91 6.01 -20.78
CA LYS A 228 1.23 5.27 -21.84
C LYS A 228 1.24 3.77 -21.51
N PRO A 229 0.22 2.99 -21.92
CA PRO A 229 0.24 1.56 -21.73
C PRO A 229 1.44 0.91 -22.43
N HIS A 230 1.96 -0.18 -21.84
CA HIS A 230 2.91 -1.05 -22.53
C HIS A 230 2.19 -1.88 -23.60
N PRO A 231 2.81 -2.24 -24.72
CA PRO A 231 2.17 -3.09 -25.73
C PRO A 231 1.65 -4.43 -25.18
N HIS A 232 2.32 -5.04 -24.20
CA HIS A 232 1.81 -6.27 -23.56
C HIS A 232 0.47 -6.08 -22.82
N ALA A 233 0.08 -4.85 -22.47
CA ALA A 233 -1.21 -4.55 -21.86
C ALA A 233 -2.34 -4.35 -22.89
N ALA A 234 -2.06 -4.48 -24.19
CA ALA A 234 -2.98 -4.18 -25.28
C ALA A 234 -4.10 -5.24 -25.40
N ASP A 235 -5.08 -5.18 -24.50
CA ASP A 235 -6.34 -5.91 -24.68
C ASP A 235 -7.24 -5.24 -25.73
N MET A 236 -8.28 -5.96 -26.14
CA MET A 236 -9.24 -5.53 -27.16
C MET A 236 -9.95 -4.22 -26.83
N GLU A 237 -10.28 -4.00 -25.57
CA GLU A 237 -11.04 -2.84 -25.12
C GLU A 237 -10.14 -1.61 -25.01
N LEU A 238 -8.93 -1.77 -24.48
CA LEU A 238 -7.89 -0.76 -24.48
C LEU A 238 -7.57 -0.33 -25.91
N LEU A 239 -7.36 -1.28 -26.82
CA LEU A 239 -7.11 -0.96 -28.23
C LEU A 239 -8.26 -0.19 -28.86
N ARG A 240 -9.52 -0.60 -28.66
CA ARG A 240 -10.68 0.14 -29.16
C ARG A 240 -10.72 1.57 -28.64
N ARG A 241 -10.45 1.78 -27.34
CA ARG A 241 -10.40 3.12 -26.74
C ARG A 241 -9.27 3.97 -27.33
N LEU A 242 -8.10 3.38 -27.54
CA LEU A 242 -6.95 4.08 -28.13
C LEU A 242 -7.21 4.40 -29.61
N ILE A 243 -7.73 3.45 -30.38
CA ILE A 243 -8.09 3.62 -31.80
C ILE A 243 -9.13 4.73 -31.95
N LYS A 244 -10.18 4.75 -31.11
CA LYS A 244 -11.18 5.82 -31.13
C LYS A 244 -10.59 7.22 -30.92
N LYS A 245 -9.50 7.34 -30.14
CA LYS A 245 -8.79 8.61 -29.93
C LYS A 245 -7.85 8.98 -31.07
N CYS A 246 -7.44 8.02 -31.89
CA CYS A 246 -6.42 8.18 -32.94
C CYS A 246 -6.88 7.61 -34.28
N ALA A 247 -8.18 7.68 -34.60
CA ALA A 247 -8.78 6.96 -35.72
C ALA A 247 -8.10 7.28 -37.08
N GLN A 248 -7.68 8.52 -37.27
CA GLN A 248 -7.04 9.01 -38.49
C GLN A 248 -5.52 8.77 -38.55
N SER A 249 -4.94 8.08 -37.56
CA SER A 249 -3.50 7.82 -37.55
C SER A 249 -3.17 6.53 -38.30
N PRO A 250 -2.12 6.51 -39.15
CA PRO A 250 -1.62 5.27 -39.74
C PRO A 250 -1.11 4.34 -38.63
N LEU A 251 -1.21 3.02 -38.84
CA LEU A 251 -0.84 1.99 -37.85
C LEU A 251 0.53 2.25 -37.21
N GLN A 252 1.53 2.60 -38.01
CA GLN A 252 2.88 2.85 -37.49
C GLN A 252 2.97 4.04 -36.54
N GLU A 253 2.21 5.10 -36.82
CA GLU A 253 2.16 6.29 -35.98
C GLU A 253 1.32 6.01 -34.72
N PHE A 254 0.19 5.31 -34.87
CA PHE A 254 -0.64 4.87 -33.75
C PHE A 254 0.19 4.09 -32.73
N LEU A 255 1.00 3.12 -33.16
CA LEU A 255 1.83 2.31 -32.27
C LEU A 255 2.82 3.17 -31.46
N ARG A 256 3.44 4.17 -32.10
CA ARG A 256 4.38 5.10 -31.44
C ARG A 256 3.69 6.11 -30.51
N LYS A 257 2.51 6.60 -30.92
CA LYS A 257 1.77 7.61 -30.14
C LYS A 257 1.07 6.99 -28.94
N SER A 258 0.55 5.77 -29.06
CA SER A 258 -0.32 5.15 -28.06
C SER A 258 0.41 4.31 -27.01
N PHE A 259 1.61 3.78 -27.31
CA PHE A 259 2.33 2.88 -26.42
C PHE A 259 3.68 3.44 -25.97
N GLN A 260 4.12 3.03 -24.78
CA GLN A 260 5.49 3.25 -24.31
C GLN A 260 6.47 2.24 -24.94
N GLN A 261 7.76 2.57 -24.94
CA GLN A 261 8.83 1.70 -25.48
C GLN A 261 8.69 1.34 -26.98
N VAL A 262 7.83 2.05 -27.71
CA VAL A 262 7.63 1.86 -29.16
C VAL A 262 8.22 3.04 -29.92
N GLY A 263 9.46 2.87 -30.38
CA GLY A 263 10.12 3.78 -31.31
C GLY A 263 9.83 3.42 -32.78
N ARG A 264 10.48 4.13 -33.71
CA ARG A 264 10.36 3.87 -35.16
C ARG A 264 10.81 2.46 -35.55
N VAL A 265 11.92 1.99 -34.96
CA VAL A 265 12.46 0.65 -35.23
C VAL A 265 11.54 -0.43 -34.67
N THR A 266 11.11 -0.29 -33.41
CA THR A 266 10.21 -1.24 -32.76
C THR A 266 8.87 -1.32 -33.48
N SER A 267 8.29 -0.18 -33.88
CA SER A 267 7.01 -0.20 -34.60
C SER A 267 7.12 -0.89 -35.95
N SER A 268 8.22 -0.69 -36.71
CA SER A 268 8.45 -1.43 -37.94
C SER A 268 8.52 -2.94 -37.73
N LYS A 269 9.24 -3.40 -36.70
CA LYS A 269 9.35 -4.84 -36.36
C LYS A 269 8.00 -5.44 -35.95
N ILE A 270 7.19 -4.70 -35.18
CA ILE A 270 5.83 -5.12 -34.80
C ILE A 270 4.94 -5.25 -36.04
N ILE A 271 5.03 -4.31 -36.98
CA ILE A 271 4.23 -4.33 -38.21
C ILE A 271 4.66 -5.46 -39.13
N GLU A 272 5.96 -5.72 -39.25
CA GLU A 272 6.51 -6.87 -39.96
C GLU A 272 5.99 -8.19 -39.37
N PHE A 273 6.01 -8.31 -38.04
CA PHE A 273 5.45 -9.45 -37.33
C PHE A 273 3.93 -9.62 -37.55
N LEU A 274 3.19 -8.51 -37.68
CA LEU A 274 1.75 -8.50 -37.93
C LEU A 274 1.37 -8.86 -39.39
N GLY A 275 2.28 -8.60 -40.34
CA GLY A 275 1.98 -8.67 -41.77
C GLY A 275 0.89 -7.69 -42.21
N MET A 276 0.82 -6.50 -41.58
CA MET A 276 -0.18 -5.47 -41.89
C MET A 276 0.44 -4.28 -42.62
N ASN A 277 -0.36 -3.54 -43.41
CA ASN A 277 0.10 -2.33 -44.08
C ASN A 277 0.35 -1.21 -43.05
N PRO A 278 1.58 -0.64 -42.96
CA PRO A 278 1.91 0.40 -42.00
C PRO A 278 1.12 1.71 -42.17
N GLN A 279 0.64 1.98 -43.39
CA GLN A 279 -0.09 3.20 -43.76
C GLN A 279 -1.61 3.05 -43.65
N ARG A 280 -2.12 1.84 -43.36
CA ARG A 280 -3.56 1.66 -43.13
C ARG A 280 -3.97 2.44 -41.88
N GLU A 281 -5.04 3.22 -42.00
CA GLU A 281 -5.59 3.96 -40.87
C GLU A 281 -6.21 3.00 -39.85
N VAL A 282 -5.96 3.26 -38.56
CA VAL A 282 -6.45 2.37 -37.50
C VAL A 282 -7.96 2.49 -37.30
N GLY A 283 -8.59 3.57 -37.77
CA GLY A 283 -10.03 3.76 -37.76
C GLY A 283 -10.79 2.72 -38.59
N ASP A 284 -10.14 2.19 -39.64
CA ASP A 284 -10.73 1.20 -40.56
C ASP A 284 -10.56 -0.25 -40.07
N PHE A 285 -10.06 -0.45 -38.84
CA PHE A 285 -9.79 -1.78 -38.32
C PHE A 285 -11.08 -2.48 -37.89
N GLU A 286 -11.31 -3.67 -38.43
CA GLU A 286 -12.41 -4.51 -38.01
C GLU A 286 -12.12 -5.19 -36.67
N ARG A 287 -13.14 -5.84 -36.07
CA ARG A 287 -12.95 -6.58 -34.81
C ARG A 287 -11.87 -7.67 -34.93
N SER A 288 -11.76 -8.30 -36.11
CA SER A 288 -10.75 -9.30 -36.45
C SER A 288 -9.34 -8.68 -36.47
N ASP A 289 -9.18 -7.51 -37.08
CA ASP A 289 -7.92 -6.77 -37.13
C ASP A 289 -7.44 -6.38 -35.73
N ILE A 290 -8.33 -5.86 -34.89
CA ILE A 290 -8.02 -5.49 -33.50
C ILE A 290 -7.59 -6.74 -32.70
N SER A 291 -8.21 -7.89 -32.94
CA SER A 291 -7.83 -9.17 -32.29
C SER A 291 -6.43 -9.60 -32.68
N ARG A 292 -6.12 -9.55 -33.98
CA ARG A 292 -4.77 -9.85 -34.47
C ARG A 292 -3.74 -8.89 -33.88
N LEU A 293 -4.06 -7.60 -33.83
CA LEU A 293 -3.21 -6.59 -33.21
C LEU A 293 -2.96 -6.88 -31.73
N SER A 294 -4.01 -7.18 -30.96
CA SER A 294 -3.91 -7.51 -29.53
C SER A 294 -2.99 -8.70 -29.28
N THR A 295 -3.25 -9.83 -29.96
CA THR A 295 -2.44 -11.05 -29.82
C THR A 295 -1.00 -10.82 -30.24
N ALA A 296 -0.76 -10.05 -31.29
CA ALA A 296 0.60 -9.77 -31.73
C ALA A 296 1.37 -8.92 -30.71
N LEU A 297 0.75 -7.84 -30.20
CA LEU A 297 1.38 -6.96 -29.21
C LEU A 297 1.69 -7.68 -27.89
N GLN A 298 0.84 -8.63 -27.49
CA GLN A 298 1.04 -9.43 -26.27
C GLN A 298 2.15 -10.47 -26.37
N ASN A 299 2.42 -11.01 -27.57
CA ASN A 299 3.41 -12.08 -27.78
C ASN A 299 4.74 -11.58 -28.37
N PHE A 300 4.80 -10.32 -28.81
CA PHE A 300 5.97 -9.77 -29.50
C PHE A 300 7.19 -9.69 -28.56
N GLN A 301 8.24 -10.43 -28.90
CA GLN A 301 9.50 -10.44 -28.17
C GLN A 301 10.38 -9.26 -28.58
N GLY A 302 11.10 -8.67 -27.62
CA GLY A 302 12.05 -7.57 -27.87
C GLY A 302 11.52 -6.17 -27.57
N LEU A 303 10.44 -6.05 -26.80
CA LEU A 303 10.04 -4.78 -26.19
C LEU A 303 10.99 -4.39 -25.06
N GLY A 304 11.23 -3.09 -24.93
CA GLY A 304 11.91 -2.55 -23.75
C GLY A 304 11.03 -2.69 -22.51
N ARG A 305 11.64 -2.68 -21.32
CA ARG A 305 10.86 -2.73 -20.07
C ARG A 305 10.02 -1.46 -19.91
N PRO A 306 8.81 -1.55 -19.31
CA PRO A 306 8.01 -0.38 -18.95
C PRO A 306 8.78 0.67 -18.13
N THR A 307 8.39 1.94 -18.25
CA THR A 307 8.99 3.02 -17.47
C THR A 307 8.57 2.97 -16.01
N ILE A 308 9.51 3.33 -15.13
CA ILE A 308 9.32 3.33 -13.67
C ILE A 308 8.56 4.58 -13.22
N ASP A 309 8.52 5.64 -14.01
CA ASP A 309 7.97 6.95 -13.63
C ASP A 309 6.49 6.90 -13.22
N SER A 310 5.79 5.84 -13.62
CA SER A 310 4.40 5.55 -13.22
C SER A 310 4.25 4.90 -11.84
N LEU A 311 5.37 4.59 -11.20
CA LEU A 311 5.50 3.96 -9.89
C LEU A 311 6.22 4.89 -8.90
N SER A 312 5.94 4.65 -7.64
CA SER A 312 6.36 5.38 -6.46
C SER A 312 6.54 4.36 -5.33
N PRO A 313 7.69 3.66 -5.28
CA PRO A 313 8.04 2.79 -4.16
C PRO A 313 8.19 3.60 -2.87
N ILE A 314 8.24 2.93 -1.72
CA ILE A 314 8.53 3.54 -0.41
C ILE A 314 10.01 3.97 -0.36
N GLY A 315 10.90 3.13 -0.89
CA GLY A 315 12.34 3.39 -0.95
C GLY A 315 13.11 2.90 0.28
N GLU A 316 14.41 2.64 0.08
CA GLU A 316 15.29 1.98 1.06
C GLU A 316 15.30 2.66 2.44
N LYS A 317 15.76 3.92 2.50
CA LYS A 317 15.93 4.62 3.79
C LYS A 317 14.61 4.85 4.53
N PRO A 318 13.55 5.42 3.90
CA PRO A 318 12.28 5.64 4.59
C PRO A 318 11.67 4.33 5.10
N PHE A 319 11.73 3.25 4.30
CA PHE A 319 11.14 1.97 4.69
C PHE A 319 11.91 1.31 5.85
N MET A 320 13.24 1.33 5.81
CA MET A 320 14.08 0.82 6.91
C MET A 320 13.85 1.59 8.21
N ASN A 321 13.85 2.93 8.17
CA ASN A 321 13.63 3.77 9.34
C ASN A 321 12.24 3.53 9.96
N ALA A 322 11.20 3.45 9.12
CA ALA A 322 9.84 3.24 9.60
C ALA A 322 9.67 1.88 10.29
N VAL A 323 10.33 0.83 9.79
CA VAL A 323 10.32 -0.50 10.41
C VAL A 323 11.15 -0.50 11.70
N LEU A 324 12.31 0.16 11.73
CA LEU A 324 13.14 0.30 12.93
C LEU A 324 12.36 0.93 14.08
N GLU A 325 11.75 2.09 13.83
CA GLU A 325 11.06 2.87 14.86
C GLU A 325 9.71 2.26 15.25
N THR A 326 8.86 1.90 14.28
CA THR A 326 7.49 1.45 14.59
C THR A 326 7.46 0.10 15.33
N TYR A 327 8.46 -0.76 15.08
CA TYR A 327 8.52 -2.12 15.65
C TYR A 327 9.64 -2.31 16.67
N ASP A 328 10.36 -1.25 17.06
CA ASP A 328 11.52 -1.31 17.95
C ASP A 328 12.55 -2.35 17.49
N ALA A 329 12.77 -2.44 16.17
CA ALA A 329 13.64 -3.46 15.60
C ALA A 329 15.12 -3.15 15.93
N VAL A 330 15.88 -4.19 16.23
CA VAL A 330 17.30 -4.06 16.63
C VAL A 330 18.20 -3.89 15.42
N ASP A 331 17.81 -4.46 14.28
CA ASP A 331 18.57 -4.42 13.05
C ASP A 331 17.65 -4.72 11.86
N VAL A 332 17.94 -4.11 10.72
CA VAL A 332 17.12 -4.21 9.50
C VAL A 332 17.99 -4.32 8.26
N GLY A 333 17.47 -5.01 7.24
CA GLY A 333 18.08 -5.06 5.91
C GLY A 333 17.05 -4.85 4.83
N TYR A 334 17.44 -4.16 3.76
CA TYR A 334 16.58 -3.87 2.61
C TYR A 334 16.99 -4.69 1.39
N ALA A 335 16.03 -4.95 0.50
CA ALA A 335 16.25 -5.45 -0.85
C ALA A 335 15.14 -4.97 -1.79
N GLN A 336 15.45 -4.92 -3.09
CA GLN A 336 14.48 -4.56 -4.14
C GLN A 336 14.70 -5.42 -5.40
N LYS A 337 13.61 -5.75 -6.08
CA LYS A 337 13.61 -6.35 -7.42
C LYS A 337 12.69 -5.59 -8.36
N GLY A 338 13.10 -5.56 -9.63
CA GLY A 338 12.44 -4.80 -10.68
C GLY A 338 13.22 -3.54 -11.08
N PRO A 339 12.64 -2.70 -11.96
CA PRO A 339 11.28 -2.84 -12.49
C PRO A 339 11.14 -4.06 -13.40
N SER A 340 9.95 -4.65 -13.36
CA SER A 340 9.50 -5.72 -14.23
C SER A 340 8.05 -5.45 -14.65
N GLU A 341 7.41 -6.38 -15.34
CA GLU A 341 6.03 -6.24 -15.76
C GLU A 341 5.24 -7.54 -15.65
N TRP A 342 3.93 -7.41 -15.45
CA TRP A 342 2.97 -8.51 -15.52
C TRP A 342 1.82 -8.04 -16.43
N GLY A 343 1.53 -8.76 -17.53
CA GLY A 343 0.51 -8.33 -18.49
C GLY A 343 0.66 -6.89 -19.00
N GLY A 344 1.89 -6.39 -19.15
CA GLY A 344 2.20 -5.01 -19.55
C GLY A 344 2.03 -3.94 -18.47
N HIS A 345 1.75 -4.32 -17.23
CA HIS A 345 1.70 -3.41 -16.09
C HIS A 345 3.05 -3.41 -15.36
N PRO A 346 3.77 -2.27 -15.27
CA PRO A 346 5.01 -2.18 -14.52
C PRO A 346 4.80 -2.53 -13.06
N PHE A 347 5.74 -3.25 -12.46
CA PHE A 347 5.79 -3.48 -11.03
C PHE A 347 7.20 -3.49 -10.45
N ILE A 348 7.30 -3.17 -9.17
CA ILE A 348 8.50 -3.27 -8.32
C ILE A 348 8.09 -4.04 -7.06
N VAL A 349 8.97 -4.91 -6.59
CA VAL A 349 8.87 -5.50 -5.25
C VAL A 349 10.04 -5.05 -4.40
N GLU A 350 9.75 -4.49 -3.24
CA GLU A 350 10.76 -4.08 -2.27
C GLU A 350 10.41 -4.67 -0.91
N GLY A 351 11.39 -4.82 -0.05
CA GLY A 351 11.12 -5.30 1.29
C GLY A 351 12.21 -5.03 2.30
N VAL A 352 11.81 -5.05 3.56
CA VAL A 352 12.67 -4.94 4.72
C VAL A 352 12.56 -6.20 5.55
N ILE A 353 13.69 -6.76 5.94
CA ILE A 353 13.78 -7.82 6.94
C ILE A 353 14.27 -7.22 8.25
N ALA A 354 13.57 -7.51 9.34
CA ALA A 354 13.83 -6.93 10.66
C ALA A 354 14.05 -8.01 11.72
N ILE A 355 14.89 -7.72 12.72
CA ILE A 355 15.21 -8.61 13.84
C ILE A 355 14.88 -7.93 15.18
N GLY A 356 14.15 -8.63 16.07
CA GLY A 356 13.94 -8.20 17.45
C GLY A 356 12.64 -7.41 17.67
N GLY A 357 12.63 -6.55 18.69
CA GLY A 357 11.50 -5.68 18.99
C GLY A 357 10.17 -6.38 19.27
N ARG A 358 9.09 -5.81 18.73
CA ARG A 358 7.69 -6.27 18.85
C ARG A 358 7.36 -7.46 17.95
N LEU A 359 8.33 -7.99 17.20
CA LEU A 359 8.14 -9.11 16.30
C LEU A 359 7.94 -10.44 17.05
N ARG A 360 7.24 -11.38 16.41
CA ARG A 360 6.93 -12.70 17.00
C ARG A 360 8.03 -13.72 16.67
N LYS A 361 8.23 -14.68 17.58
CA LYS A 361 9.12 -15.83 17.36
C LYS A 361 8.38 -16.89 16.53
N ALA A 362 9.00 -17.37 15.46
CA ALA A 362 8.39 -18.36 14.58
C ALA A 362 9.46 -19.14 13.77
N LYS A 363 9.03 -20.25 13.15
CA LYS A 363 9.86 -21.03 12.20
C LYS A 363 10.06 -20.30 10.88
N THR A 364 9.08 -19.51 10.48
CA THR A 364 9.09 -18.63 9.31
C THR A 364 9.05 -17.18 9.80
N PRO A 365 9.62 -16.21 9.07
CA PRO A 365 9.48 -14.81 9.43
C PRO A 365 8.01 -14.39 9.46
N GLY A 366 7.64 -13.52 10.39
CA GLY A 366 6.32 -12.88 10.36
C GLY A 366 6.19 -12.01 9.11
N LEU A 367 5.13 -12.19 8.32
CA LEU A 367 4.95 -11.49 7.05
C LEU A 367 3.97 -10.33 7.18
N PHE A 368 4.41 -9.14 6.79
CA PHE A 368 3.62 -7.93 6.65
C PHE A 368 3.58 -7.55 5.17
N ARG A 369 2.38 -7.49 4.60
CA ARG A 369 2.16 -7.32 3.16
C ARG A 369 1.62 -5.93 2.88
N PHE A 370 2.15 -5.31 1.83
CA PHE A 370 1.71 -4.01 1.35
C PHE A 370 1.53 -4.03 -0.16
N THR A 371 0.49 -3.36 -0.65
CA THR A 371 0.27 -3.15 -2.08
C THR A 371 0.01 -1.67 -2.35
N ASN A 372 0.79 -1.04 -3.22
CA ASN A 372 0.67 0.39 -3.50
C ASN A 372 0.57 1.25 -2.22
N ARG A 373 1.42 0.96 -1.23
CA ARG A 373 1.43 1.54 0.13
C ARG A 373 0.18 1.29 0.99
N VAL A 374 -0.66 0.32 0.63
CA VAL A 374 -1.81 -0.10 1.44
C VAL A 374 -1.48 -1.40 2.16
N PRO A 375 -1.56 -1.47 3.50
CA PRO A 375 -1.40 -2.71 4.26
C PRO A 375 -2.50 -3.75 3.97
N LEU A 376 -2.12 -5.02 3.83
CA LEU A 376 -3.04 -6.14 3.63
C LEU A 376 -3.15 -7.01 4.90
N LEU A 377 -4.27 -6.93 5.59
CA LEU A 377 -4.46 -7.61 6.89
C LEU A 377 -5.23 -8.93 6.79
N TYR A 378 -6.05 -9.12 5.76
CA TYR A 378 -6.89 -10.31 5.58
C TYR A 378 -6.40 -11.20 4.42
N ASP A 379 -6.99 -12.38 4.28
CA ASP A 379 -6.78 -13.34 3.18
C ASP A 379 -5.31 -13.71 2.91
N ALA A 380 -4.50 -13.74 3.97
CA ALA A 380 -3.06 -13.99 3.85
C ALA A 380 -2.72 -15.37 3.27
N SER A 381 -3.53 -16.41 3.51
CA SER A 381 -3.27 -17.76 2.99
C SER A 381 -3.31 -17.84 1.45
N GLU A 382 -4.12 -16.99 0.84
CA GLU A 382 -4.33 -17.00 -0.61
C GLU A 382 -3.40 -16.05 -1.36
N ASP A 383 -2.63 -15.23 -0.66
CA ASP A 383 -1.77 -14.21 -1.24
C ASP A 383 -0.45 -14.79 -1.80
N VAL A 384 -0.06 -14.34 -2.99
CA VAL A 384 1.21 -14.74 -3.63
C VAL A 384 2.44 -14.46 -2.76
N MET A 385 2.48 -13.36 -2.00
CA MET A 385 3.59 -13.05 -1.08
C MET A 385 3.72 -14.12 0.00
N THR A 386 2.60 -14.62 0.54
CA THR A 386 2.62 -15.70 1.54
C THR A 386 3.01 -17.03 0.92
N LYS A 387 2.51 -17.34 -0.28
CA LYS A 387 2.86 -18.57 -0.99
C LYS A 387 4.36 -18.62 -1.30
N SER A 388 4.89 -17.58 -1.95
CA SER A 388 6.31 -17.47 -2.26
C SER A 388 7.21 -17.43 -1.01
N LEU A 389 6.72 -16.93 0.13
CA LEU A 389 7.46 -16.98 1.40
C LEU A 389 7.69 -18.42 1.87
N ASN A 390 6.66 -19.25 1.76
CA ASN A 390 6.66 -20.62 2.26
C ASN A 390 7.53 -21.57 1.41
N GLU A 391 7.79 -21.21 0.15
CA GLU A 391 8.70 -21.94 -0.74
C GLU A 391 10.18 -21.77 -0.38
N VAL A 392 10.51 -20.71 0.37
CA VAL A 392 11.89 -20.40 0.74
C VAL A 392 12.30 -21.11 2.03
N ASP A 393 13.37 -21.89 1.94
CA ASP A 393 13.98 -22.54 3.10
C ASP A 393 14.80 -21.54 3.95
N TRP A 394 14.15 -20.95 4.95
CA TRP A 394 14.72 -19.95 5.85
C TRP A 394 15.82 -20.49 6.78
N SER A 395 15.92 -21.82 6.95
CA SER A 395 16.97 -22.43 7.76
C SER A 395 18.36 -22.17 7.17
N ARG A 396 18.46 -22.10 5.83
CA ARG A 396 19.70 -21.77 5.09
C ARG A 396 20.24 -20.37 5.38
N TYR A 397 19.35 -19.48 5.85
CA TYR A 397 19.68 -18.10 6.21
C TYR A 397 19.92 -17.92 7.71
N GLY A 398 19.89 -19.02 8.48
CA GLY A 398 20.13 -19.01 9.92
C GLY A 398 18.90 -18.63 10.73
N LEU A 399 17.68 -18.74 10.21
CA LEU A 399 16.48 -18.56 11.02
C LEU A 399 16.28 -19.78 11.95
N THR A 400 16.13 -19.52 13.25
CA THR A 400 15.86 -20.54 14.27
C THR A 400 14.60 -20.16 15.05
N LYS A 401 13.91 -21.15 15.65
CA LYS A 401 12.63 -20.96 16.37
C LYS A 401 12.66 -19.90 17.49
N SER A 402 13.85 -19.58 18.01
CA SER A 402 14.02 -18.63 19.10
C SER A 402 14.11 -17.17 18.63
N ARG A 403 14.25 -16.91 17.33
CA ARG A 403 14.46 -15.57 16.78
C ARG A 403 13.15 -14.88 16.42
N LYS A 404 13.07 -13.59 16.77
CA LYS A 404 12.02 -12.66 16.35
C LYS A 404 12.43 -12.05 15.01
N VAL A 405 11.83 -12.48 13.91
CA VAL A 405 12.15 -11.98 12.56
C VAL A 405 10.87 -11.65 11.83
N GLY A 406 10.86 -10.50 11.16
CA GLY A 406 9.74 -10.00 10.38
C GLY A 406 10.17 -9.60 8.98
N LEU A 407 9.29 -9.79 8.00
CA LEU A 407 9.42 -9.37 6.62
C LEU A 407 8.31 -8.39 6.28
N PHE A 408 8.68 -7.20 5.85
CA PHE A 408 7.78 -6.16 5.38
C PHE A 408 7.95 -6.07 3.88
N ILE A 409 6.95 -6.50 3.11
CA ILE A 409 7.04 -6.69 1.66
C ILE A 409 6.03 -5.79 0.98
N HIS A 410 6.52 -4.92 0.10
CA HIS A 410 5.71 -4.00 -0.67
C HIS A 410 5.74 -4.37 -2.15
N PHE A 411 4.56 -4.64 -2.69
CA PHE A 411 4.29 -4.80 -4.11
C PHE A 411 3.71 -3.51 -4.68
N CYS A 412 4.42 -2.90 -5.62
CA CYS A 412 4.09 -1.62 -6.21
C CYS A 412 3.79 -1.80 -7.69
N SER A 413 2.59 -1.43 -8.16
CA SER A 413 2.23 -1.53 -9.58
C SER A 413 1.17 -0.51 -10.00
N THR A 414 1.13 -0.17 -11.29
CA THR A 414 0.03 0.62 -11.89
C THR A 414 -1.31 -0.12 -11.81
N ARG A 415 -1.28 -1.45 -11.83
CA ARG A 415 -2.44 -2.31 -11.61
C ARG A 415 -2.00 -3.47 -10.73
N VAL A 416 -2.70 -3.68 -9.62
CA VAL A 416 -2.46 -4.83 -8.75
C VAL A 416 -3.47 -5.93 -9.11
N PRO A 417 -3.04 -7.18 -9.37
CA PRO A 417 -3.95 -8.28 -9.67
C PRO A 417 -4.59 -8.79 -8.36
N TYR A 418 -5.57 -8.06 -7.83
CA TYR A 418 -6.30 -8.51 -6.64
C TYR A 418 -7.21 -9.69 -6.95
N LYS A 419 -7.29 -10.68 -6.04
CA LYS A 419 -8.22 -11.82 -6.18
C LYS A 419 -9.69 -11.43 -6.02
N ALA A 420 -9.96 -10.40 -5.24
CA ALA A 420 -11.32 -9.94 -4.91
C ALA A 420 -11.38 -8.41 -4.84
N ALA A 421 -12.58 -7.86 -4.99
CA ALA A 421 -12.83 -6.41 -4.95
C ALA A 421 -12.46 -5.76 -3.61
N GLY A 422 -12.40 -6.53 -2.52
CA GLY A 422 -11.96 -6.07 -1.19
C GLY A 422 -10.45 -5.83 -1.06
N LYS A 423 -9.64 -6.18 -2.08
CA LYS A 423 -8.21 -5.91 -2.19
C LYS A 423 -7.36 -6.40 -1.01
N GLN A 424 -7.62 -7.61 -0.52
CA GLN A 424 -6.90 -8.17 0.64
C GLN A 424 -5.82 -9.19 0.26
N SER A 425 -5.83 -9.68 -0.97
CA SER A 425 -4.83 -10.63 -1.47
C SER A 425 -4.50 -10.40 -2.95
N VAL A 426 -3.23 -10.59 -3.27
CA VAL A 426 -2.69 -10.53 -4.64
C VAL A 426 -2.71 -11.94 -5.26
N ALA A 427 -3.15 -12.02 -6.51
CA ALA A 427 -3.21 -13.25 -7.29
C ALA A 427 -1.82 -13.78 -7.63
N THR A 428 -1.76 -15.09 -7.92
CA THR A 428 -0.51 -15.77 -8.27
C THR A 428 -0.27 -15.63 -9.76
N GLU A 429 0.59 -14.68 -10.13
CA GLU A 429 1.13 -14.51 -11.48
C GLU A 429 2.60 -14.94 -11.48
N ALA A 430 3.02 -15.67 -12.53
CA ALA A 430 4.35 -16.29 -12.58
C ALA A 430 5.50 -15.26 -12.52
N GLU A 431 5.34 -14.11 -13.18
CA GLU A 431 6.30 -13.03 -13.18
C GLU A 431 6.46 -12.43 -11.78
N ILE A 432 5.35 -12.26 -11.05
CA ILE A 432 5.34 -11.70 -9.70
C ILE A 432 5.99 -12.68 -8.71
N GLU A 433 5.59 -13.94 -8.74
CA GLU A 433 6.10 -15.01 -7.87
C GLU A 433 7.62 -15.20 -8.02
N SER A 434 8.11 -15.19 -9.26
CA SER A 434 9.55 -15.28 -9.55
C SER A 434 10.34 -14.13 -8.90
N HIS A 435 9.84 -12.89 -9.01
CA HIS A 435 10.50 -11.72 -8.44
C HIS A 435 10.42 -11.69 -6.91
N LEU A 436 9.30 -12.11 -6.31
CA LEU A 436 9.17 -12.27 -4.86
C LEU A 436 10.14 -13.31 -4.31
N THR A 437 10.28 -14.45 -4.99
CA THR A 437 11.24 -15.49 -4.59
C THR A 437 12.68 -14.99 -4.63
N LEU A 438 13.05 -14.21 -5.65
CA LEU A 438 14.37 -13.58 -5.73
C LEU A 438 14.58 -12.55 -4.61
N LEU A 439 13.56 -11.75 -4.30
CA LEU A 439 13.58 -10.79 -3.20
C LEU A 439 13.78 -11.49 -1.85
N TYR A 440 13.02 -12.55 -1.57
CA TYR A 440 13.16 -13.31 -0.32
C TYR A 440 14.54 -13.94 -0.16
N LYS A 441 15.12 -14.49 -1.23
CA LYS A 441 16.48 -15.03 -1.21
C LYS A 441 17.51 -13.94 -0.87
N GLU A 442 17.31 -12.71 -1.34
CA GLU A 442 18.19 -11.58 -1.02
C GLU A 442 18.02 -11.11 0.43
N LEU A 443 16.78 -10.95 0.90
CA LEU A 443 16.49 -10.64 2.31
C LEU A 443 17.04 -11.72 3.26
N GLY A 444 16.95 -12.99 2.88
CA GLY A 444 17.59 -14.08 3.62
C GLY A 444 19.12 -13.93 3.69
N ARG A 445 19.78 -13.49 2.62
CA ARG A 445 21.22 -13.17 2.67
C ARG A 445 21.51 -11.99 3.60
N CYS A 446 20.64 -10.97 3.62
CA CYS A 446 20.73 -9.87 4.60
C CYS A 446 20.60 -10.39 6.04
N LEU A 447 19.63 -11.27 6.33
CA LEU A 447 19.47 -11.91 7.64
C LEU A 447 20.76 -12.58 8.11
N ARG A 448 21.36 -13.38 7.22
CA ARG A 448 22.57 -14.15 7.51
C ARG A 448 23.74 -13.22 7.81
N ARG A 449 23.90 -12.12 7.06
CA ARG A 449 24.94 -11.11 7.30
C ARG A 449 24.77 -10.46 8.66
N MET A 450 23.58 -9.92 8.96
CA MET A 450 23.27 -9.29 10.25
C MET A 450 23.51 -10.24 11.44
N THR A 451 23.06 -11.49 11.31
CA THR A 451 23.24 -12.52 12.35
C THR A 451 24.72 -12.86 12.57
N LYS A 452 25.52 -12.94 11.50
CA LYS A 452 26.96 -13.20 11.57
C LYS A 452 27.69 -12.08 12.30
N VAL A 453 27.36 -10.82 11.99
CA VAL A 453 27.94 -9.65 12.65
C VAL A 453 27.62 -9.67 14.15
N LYS A 454 26.36 -9.88 14.53
CA LYS A 454 25.95 -9.96 15.94
C LYS A 454 26.63 -11.12 16.69
N LYS A 455 26.72 -12.31 16.06
CA LYS A 455 27.40 -13.46 16.68
C LYS A 455 28.89 -13.17 16.92
N LYS A 456 29.58 -12.54 15.96
CA LYS A 456 30.98 -12.14 16.12
C LYS A 456 31.16 -11.12 17.24
N ARG A 457 30.28 -10.11 17.32
CA ARG A 457 30.32 -9.10 18.38
C ARG A 457 30.10 -9.72 19.77
N ALA A 458 29.11 -10.59 19.91
CA ALA A 458 28.84 -11.29 21.16
C ALA A 458 30.01 -12.20 21.60
N GLN A 459 30.65 -12.88 20.64
CA GLN A 459 31.83 -13.69 20.91
C GLN A 459 33.01 -12.84 21.38
N ARG A 460 33.29 -11.71 20.72
CA ARG A 460 34.33 -10.77 21.15
C ARG A 460 34.08 -10.20 22.55
N ILE A 461 32.84 -9.84 22.87
CA ILE A 461 32.49 -9.35 24.22
C ILE A 461 32.72 -10.46 25.27
N LYS A 462 32.36 -11.71 24.95
CA LYS A 462 32.60 -12.84 25.85
C LYS A 462 34.09 -13.10 26.05
N GLU A 463 34.87 -13.05 24.98
CA GLU A 463 36.34 -13.15 25.04
C GLU A 463 36.92 -12.00 25.88
N ALA A 464 36.57 -10.75 25.59
CA ALA A 464 37.01 -9.59 26.35
C ALA A 464 36.71 -9.71 27.85
N ARG A 465 35.51 -10.16 28.24
CA ARG A 465 35.16 -10.42 29.65
C ARG A 465 36.03 -11.51 30.28
N SER A 466 36.29 -12.60 29.56
CA SER A 466 37.16 -13.69 30.04
C SER A 466 38.60 -13.21 30.20
N TYR A 467 39.12 -12.45 29.25
CA TYR A 467 40.46 -11.87 29.31
C TYR A 467 40.59 -10.84 30.43
N SER A 468 39.56 -10.01 30.65
CA SER A 468 39.52 -9.05 31.76
C SER A 468 39.66 -9.76 33.11
N GLN A 469 38.94 -10.87 33.33
CA GLN A 469 39.06 -11.66 34.55
C GLN A 469 40.45 -12.26 34.73
N GLN A 470 41.06 -12.77 33.65
CA GLN A 470 42.40 -13.35 33.69
C GLN A 470 43.48 -12.29 33.94
N LEU A 471 43.39 -11.16 33.25
CA LEU A 471 44.34 -10.05 33.40
C LEU A 471 44.23 -9.42 34.78
N ALA A 472 43.03 -9.29 35.34
CA ALA A 472 42.83 -8.81 36.71
C ALA A 472 43.54 -9.72 37.72
N LEU A 473 43.39 -11.04 37.59
CA LEU A 473 44.10 -12.01 38.44
C LEU A 473 45.62 -11.91 38.28
N ILE A 474 46.12 -11.72 37.06
CA ILE A 474 47.57 -11.54 36.81
C ILE A 474 48.07 -10.23 37.45
N ALA A 475 47.28 -9.15 37.37
CA ALA A 475 47.61 -7.86 37.97
C ALA A 475 47.66 -7.97 39.51
N GLU A 476 46.68 -8.65 40.12
CA GLU A 476 46.64 -8.92 41.56
C GLU A 476 47.86 -9.72 42.01
N LEU A 477 48.13 -10.87 41.37
CA LEU A 477 49.28 -11.72 41.71
C LEU A 477 50.61 -10.99 41.47
N GLY A 478 50.69 -10.18 40.42
CA GLY A 478 51.88 -9.39 40.09
C GLY A 478 52.15 -8.29 41.12
N ALA A 479 51.10 -7.62 41.62
CA ALA A 479 51.23 -6.64 42.70
C ALA A 479 51.67 -7.31 44.01
N GLU A 480 51.08 -8.46 44.35
CA GLU A 480 51.45 -9.26 45.53
C GLU A 480 52.92 -9.71 45.49
N LEU A 481 53.38 -10.23 44.34
CA LEU A 481 54.78 -10.62 44.13
C LEU A 481 55.77 -9.44 44.16
N SER A 482 55.31 -8.22 43.86
CA SER A 482 56.15 -7.02 43.81
C SER A 482 56.08 -6.18 45.09
N GLU A 483 55.32 -6.63 46.10
CA GLU A 483 55.05 -5.90 47.36
C GLU A 483 54.43 -4.50 47.13
N GLU A 484 53.64 -4.34 46.07
CA GLU A 484 52.92 -3.10 45.74
C GLU A 484 51.46 -3.20 46.23
N ASP A 485 50.96 -2.16 46.93
CA ASP A 485 49.59 -2.14 47.47
C ASP A 485 48.52 -1.83 46.39
N GLU A 486 48.91 -1.21 45.27
CA GLU A 486 47.98 -0.69 44.26
C GLU A 486 47.93 -1.61 43.02
N VAL A 487 46.80 -2.29 42.81
CA VAL A 487 46.62 -3.18 41.66
C VAL A 487 46.36 -2.37 40.38
N PRO A 488 47.17 -2.53 39.31
CA PRO A 488 46.98 -1.78 38.09
C PRO A 488 45.67 -2.17 37.38
N SER A 489 44.90 -1.18 36.94
CA SER A 489 43.65 -1.40 36.20
C SER A 489 43.92 -2.01 34.82
N VAL A 490 43.20 -3.08 34.50
CA VAL A 490 43.29 -3.80 33.22
C VAL A 490 42.21 -3.37 32.21
N HIS A 491 41.31 -2.48 32.60
CA HIS A 491 40.12 -2.11 31.79
C HIS A 491 40.52 -1.48 30.45
N SER A 492 41.39 -0.46 30.47
CA SER A 492 41.86 0.23 29.25
C SER A 492 42.60 -0.70 28.28
N LEU A 493 43.37 -1.66 28.81
CA LEU A 493 44.09 -2.65 28.01
C LEU A 493 43.12 -3.58 27.28
N VAL A 494 42.06 -4.04 27.97
CA VAL A 494 41.05 -4.93 27.38
C VAL A 494 40.21 -4.19 26.34
N GLU A 495 39.84 -2.94 26.59
CA GLU A 495 39.10 -2.12 25.62
C GLU A 495 39.92 -1.90 24.33
N GLN A 496 41.22 -1.62 24.46
CA GLN A 496 42.13 -1.46 23.32
C GLN A 496 42.31 -2.77 22.54
N LEU A 497 42.45 -3.90 23.24
CA LEU A 497 42.76 -5.18 22.61
C LEU A 497 41.58 -5.76 21.82
N PHE A 498 40.34 -5.47 22.27
CA PHE A 498 39.13 -6.04 21.68
C PHE A 498 38.24 -5.02 20.95
N GLU A 499 38.57 -3.72 21.00
CA GLU A 499 37.76 -2.62 20.45
C GLU A 499 36.30 -2.66 20.93
N VAL A 500 36.09 -2.99 22.21
CA VAL A 500 34.76 -3.05 22.84
C VAL A 500 34.76 -2.26 24.12
N ASN A 501 33.71 -1.46 24.31
CA ASN A 501 33.40 -0.85 25.59
C ASN A 501 32.69 -1.90 26.47
N LEU A 502 33.24 -2.17 27.65
CA LEU A 502 32.77 -3.23 28.55
C LEU A 502 31.68 -2.77 29.52
N ASP A 503 31.41 -1.46 29.61
CA ASP A 503 30.49 -0.85 30.59
C ASP A 503 29.01 -0.91 30.16
N VAL A 504 28.65 -1.82 29.23
CA VAL A 504 27.29 -1.98 28.65
C VAL A 504 26.75 -3.40 28.76
#